data_AF-A0A940A2B3-F1
#
_entry.id   AF-A0A940A2B3-F1
#
_cell.length_a   1.000
_cell.length_b   1.000
_cell.length_c   1.000
_cell.angle_alpha   90.00
_cell.angle_beta   90.00
_cell.angle_gamma   90.00
#
_symmetry.space_group_name_H-M   'P 1'
#
loop_
_entity.id
_entity.type
_entity.pdbx_description
1 polymer ?
#
loop_
_entity_poly.entity_id
_entity_poly.type
_entity_poly.pdbx_seq_one_letter_code
_entity_poly.pdbx_strand_id
1 'polypeptide(L)'
;MRRISKNNKKGFTLLEMMLSIAIILMISGLTVILIVTIKDSFMTVYNQNDSADYAMMFGRGFEQSFLDKVVNEHTDNTFKYQVAEISGHSYRLQCNGNSVFSPAQNRTANDTKDKWLIKMGYKWDESRNMVYYRVYVWDNYYNPGKFVYVYEDGFMLPHFSDSIGEISTSGSAILTGGDGYQADDGDYKSMITFKAA
;
A
#
# COMPACT_ATOMS: atom_id res chain seq x y z
N MET A 1 -61.35 14.48 48.10
CA MET A 1 -61.13 13.14 47.50
C MET A 1 -61.27 13.23 45.99
N ARG A 2 -60.17 13.07 45.24
CA ARG A 2 -60.16 13.16 43.76
C ARG A 2 -60.45 11.77 43.19
N ARG A 3 -61.58 11.60 42.48
CA ARG A 3 -61.91 10.37 41.76
C ARG A 3 -60.94 10.20 40.60
N ILE A 4 -60.10 9.18 40.66
CA ILE A 4 -59.27 8.75 39.54
C ILE A 4 -60.20 8.06 38.53
N SER A 5 -60.44 8.67 37.36
CA SER A 5 -61.22 8.02 36.30
C SER A 5 -60.41 6.84 35.77
N LYS A 6 -61.01 5.65 35.80
CA LYS A 6 -60.48 4.47 35.12
C LYS A 6 -60.65 4.68 33.62
N ASN A 7 -59.66 5.33 33.00
CA ASN A 7 -59.59 5.42 31.55
C ASN A 7 -59.36 4.02 30.99
N ASN A 8 -60.14 3.65 29.98
CA ASN A 8 -60.15 2.34 29.33
C ASN A 8 -58.73 1.89 28.93
N LYS A 9 -58.16 0.95 29.69
CA LYS A 9 -56.92 0.29 29.31
C LYS A 9 -57.24 -0.70 28.18
N LYS A 10 -57.03 -0.28 26.93
CA LYS A 10 -56.98 -1.22 25.81
C LYS A 10 -55.74 -2.08 25.98
N GLY A 11 -55.92 -3.35 26.32
CA GLY A 11 -54.83 -4.32 26.37
C GLY A 11 -54.35 -4.62 24.96
N PHE A 12 -53.04 -4.75 24.78
CA PHE A 12 -52.47 -5.23 23.52
C PHE A 12 -52.93 -6.65 23.26
N THR A 13 -53.38 -6.91 22.03
CA THR A 13 -53.73 -8.26 21.62
C THR A 13 -52.46 -9.09 21.44
N LEU A 14 -52.56 -10.41 21.66
CA LEU A 14 -51.45 -11.33 21.49
C LEU A 14 -50.86 -11.26 20.07
N LEU A 15 -51.72 -11.02 19.07
CA LEU A 15 -51.34 -10.86 17.68
C LEU A 15 -50.46 -9.61 17.46
N GLU A 16 -50.80 -8.48 18.07
CA GLU A 16 -49.97 -7.26 18.00
C GLU A 16 -48.58 -7.47 18.62
N MET A 17 -48.49 -8.23 19.73
CA MET A 17 -47.19 -8.56 20.34
C MET A 17 -46.35 -9.47 19.44
N MET A 18 -46.95 -10.52 18.87
CA MET A 18 -46.24 -11.42 17.94
C MET A 18 -45.74 -10.68 16.70
N LEU A 19 -46.58 -9.81 16.12
CA LEU A 19 -46.22 -9.00 14.97
C LEU A 19 -45.08 -8.04 15.31
N SER A 20 -45.13 -7.39 16.47
CA SER A 20 -44.07 -6.47 16.92
C SER A 20 -42.73 -7.17 17.07
N ILE A 21 -42.71 -8.37 17.67
CA ILE A 21 -41.48 -9.16 17.82
C ILE A 21 -40.92 -9.56 16.45
N ALA A 22 -41.77 -10.00 15.52
CA ALA A 22 -41.35 -10.36 14.16
C ALA A 22 -40.69 -9.18 13.43
N ILE A 23 -41.27 -7.97 13.56
CA ILE A 23 -40.71 -6.74 12.98
C ILE A 23 -39.37 -6.40 13.64
N ILE A 24 -39.27 -6.48 14.97
CA ILE A 24 -38.02 -6.18 15.68
C ILE A 24 -36.89 -7.13 15.26
N LEU A 25 -37.17 -8.42 15.13
CA LEU A 25 -36.19 -9.42 14.69
C LEU A 25 -35.75 -9.18 13.24
N MET A 26 -36.68 -8.77 12.38
CA MET A 26 -36.35 -8.44 10.99
C MET A 26 -35.46 -7.19 10.91
N ILE A 27 -35.81 -6.12 11.62
CA ILE A 27 -35.04 -4.87 11.63
C ILE A 27 -33.66 -5.08 12.26
N SER A 28 -33.57 -5.82 13.37
CA SER A 28 -32.29 -6.06 14.04
C SER A 28 -31.34 -6.87 13.15
N GLY A 29 -31.84 -7.89 12.46
CA GLY A 29 -31.07 -8.66 11.49
C GLY A 29 -30.50 -7.81 10.36
N LEU A 30 -31.35 -6.96 9.75
CA LEU A 30 -30.92 -6.05 8.68
C LEU A 30 -29.91 -5.01 9.18
N THR A 31 -30.07 -4.52 10.40
CA THR A 31 -29.18 -3.52 11.00
C THR A 31 -27.77 -4.09 11.23
N VAL A 32 -27.67 -5.33 11.71
CA VAL A 32 -26.36 -5.98 11.92
C VAL A 32 -25.62 -6.18 10.60
N ILE A 33 -26.31 -6.65 9.56
CA ILE A 33 -25.71 -6.82 8.23
C ILE A 33 -25.20 -5.47 7.70
N LEU A 34 -26.00 -4.42 7.81
CA LEU A 34 -25.62 -3.07 7.39
C LEU A 34 -24.35 -2.58 8.12
N ILE A 35 -24.26 -2.79 9.44
CA ILE A 35 -23.10 -2.39 10.24
C ILE A 35 -21.83 -3.10 9.75
N VAL A 36 -21.91 -4.41 9.48
CA VAL A 36 -20.77 -5.19 8.97
C VAL A 36 -20.33 -4.68 7.60
N THR A 37 -21.28 -4.47 6.67
CA THR A 37 -20.96 -3.95 5.34
C THR A 37 -20.33 -2.56 5.38
N ILE A 38 -20.83 -1.67 6.24
CA ILE A 38 -20.26 -0.33 6.43
C ILE A 38 -18.83 -0.42 6.97
N LYS A 39 -18.60 -1.25 8.00
CA LYS A 39 -17.27 -1.46 8.58
C LYS A 39 -16.29 -1.97 7.52
N ASP A 40 -16.67 -2.98 6.75
CA ASP A 40 -15.80 -3.57 5.72
C ASP A 40 -15.50 -2.58 4.59
N SER A 41 -16.50 -1.77 4.20
CA SER A 41 -16.32 -0.69 3.23
C SER A 41 -15.32 0.36 3.74
N PHE A 42 -15.45 0.80 4.99
CA PHE A 42 -14.52 1.77 5.60
C PHE A 42 -13.10 1.22 5.67
N MET A 43 -12.92 -0.04 6.11
CA MET A 43 -11.61 -0.67 6.19
C MET A 43 -10.96 -0.82 4.81
N THR A 44 -11.76 -1.13 3.78
CA THR A 44 -11.26 -1.25 2.41
C THR A 44 -10.75 0.08 1.88
N VAL A 45 -11.54 1.15 2.00
CA VAL A 45 -11.13 2.50 1.54
C VAL A 45 -9.93 3.00 2.32
N TYR A 46 -9.91 2.80 3.65
CA TYR A 46 -8.78 3.16 4.50
C TYR A 46 -7.49 2.46 4.06
N ASN A 47 -7.55 1.14 3.85
CA ASN A 47 -6.39 0.37 3.41
C ASN A 47 -5.92 0.78 2.02
N GLN A 48 -6.84 1.06 1.09
CA GLN A 48 -6.49 1.50 -0.25
C GLN A 48 -5.78 2.86 -0.22
N ASN A 49 -6.32 3.85 0.49
CA ASN A 49 -5.71 5.19 0.58
C ASN A 49 -4.34 5.13 1.26
N ASP A 50 -4.23 4.45 2.41
CA ASP A 50 -2.96 4.32 3.14
C ASP A 50 -1.90 3.56 2.32
N SER A 51 -2.30 2.53 1.56
CA SER A 51 -1.38 1.82 0.65
C SER A 51 -0.92 2.69 -0.52
N ALA A 52 -1.79 3.54 -1.06
CA ALA A 52 -1.47 4.46 -2.16
C ALA A 52 -0.49 5.54 -1.70
N ASP A 53 -0.73 6.14 -0.52
CA ASP A 53 0.17 7.12 0.08
C ASP A 53 1.55 6.51 0.34
N TYR A 54 1.60 5.28 0.87
CA TYR A 54 2.86 4.54 1.05
C TYR A 54 3.61 4.30 -0.26
N ALA A 55 2.91 3.84 -1.29
CA ALA A 55 3.50 3.57 -2.58
C ALA A 55 4.10 4.84 -3.21
N MET A 56 3.35 5.94 -3.15
CA MET A 56 3.79 7.25 -3.65
C MET A 56 5.00 7.77 -2.87
N MET A 57 5.03 7.62 -1.54
CA MET A 57 6.17 8.01 -0.72
C MET A 57 7.46 7.29 -1.13
N PHE A 58 7.40 5.98 -1.40
CA PHE A 58 8.55 5.22 -1.92
C PHE A 58 8.98 5.68 -3.30
N GLY A 59 8.02 5.94 -4.20
CA GLY A 59 8.29 6.51 -5.51
C GLY A 59 9.03 7.84 -5.44
N ARG A 60 8.51 8.79 -4.66
CA ARG A 60 9.14 10.10 -4.44
C ARG A 60 10.48 10.00 -3.74
N GLY A 61 10.61 9.11 -2.76
CA GLY A 61 11.88 8.85 -2.08
C GLY A 61 12.95 8.34 -3.05
N PHE A 62 12.56 7.47 -3.99
CA PHE A 62 13.44 7.02 -5.07
C PHE A 62 13.84 8.16 -5.99
N GLU A 63 12.88 8.91 -6.52
CA GLU A 63 13.15 10.06 -7.41
C GLU A 63 14.10 11.07 -6.76
N GLN A 64 13.82 11.48 -5.52
CA GLN A 64 14.61 12.49 -4.84
C GLN A 64 16.02 11.99 -4.54
N SER A 65 16.16 10.76 -4.05
CA SER A 65 17.48 10.14 -3.83
C SER A 65 18.25 10.00 -5.14
N PHE A 66 17.57 9.60 -6.20
CA PHE A 66 18.17 9.45 -7.51
C PHE A 66 18.72 10.78 -8.03
N LEU A 67 17.88 11.82 -8.04
CA LEU A 67 18.27 13.15 -8.52
C LEU A 67 19.41 13.75 -7.67
N ASP A 68 19.35 13.58 -6.35
CA ASP A 68 20.42 14.03 -5.45
C ASP A 68 21.76 13.37 -5.79
N LYS A 69 21.79 12.05 -6.00
CA LYS A 69 23.00 11.33 -6.38
C LYS A 69 23.53 11.72 -7.74
N VAL A 70 22.65 11.86 -8.74
CA VAL A 70 23.07 12.26 -10.09
C VAL A 70 23.62 13.68 -10.13
N VAL A 71 23.03 14.60 -9.37
CA VAL A 71 23.43 16.02 -9.37
C VAL A 71 24.64 16.28 -8.48
N ASN A 72 24.79 15.57 -7.36
CA ASN A 72 25.83 15.89 -6.37
C ASN A 72 27.02 14.91 -6.37
N GLU A 73 26.90 13.73 -6.96
CA GLU A 73 27.95 12.71 -6.97
C GLU A 73 28.40 12.37 -8.40
N HIS A 74 29.50 13.00 -8.84
CA HIS A 74 29.97 13.00 -10.23
C HIS A 74 31.22 12.16 -10.53
N THR A 75 31.55 11.14 -9.73
CA THR A 75 32.79 10.38 -9.96
C THR A 75 32.57 8.87 -9.91
N ASP A 76 32.61 8.21 -11.08
CA ASP A 76 32.75 6.75 -11.32
C ASP A 76 31.87 5.82 -10.45
N ASN A 77 30.85 6.38 -9.79
CA ASN A 77 30.07 5.67 -8.82
C ASN A 77 28.97 4.90 -9.52
N THR A 78 28.91 3.62 -9.18
CA THR A 78 27.79 2.77 -9.54
C THR A 78 26.73 2.89 -8.44
N PHE A 79 25.53 3.35 -8.77
CA PHE A 79 24.39 3.47 -7.88
C PHE A 79 23.39 2.36 -8.16
N LYS A 80 23.26 1.44 -7.21
CA LYS A 80 22.35 0.30 -7.28
C LYS A 80 21.18 0.49 -6.34
N TYR A 81 20.00 0.69 -6.92
CA TYR A 81 18.76 0.86 -6.18
C TYR A 81 17.99 -0.44 -6.08
N GLN A 82 17.54 -0.75 -4.87
CA GLN A 82 16.66 -1.87 -4.57
C GLN A 82 15.85 -1.58 -3.32
N VAL A 83 14.65 -2.16 -3.23
CA VAL A 83 13.94 -2.24 -1.95
C VAL A 83 14.33 -3.55 -1.28
N ALA A 84 14.93 -3.45 -0.10
CA ALA A 84 15.40 -4.60 0.66
C ALA A 84 14.82 -4.63 2.06
N GLU A 85 14.63 -5.84 2.58
CA GLU A 85 14.24 -6.10 3.95
C GLU A 85 15.47 -6.01 4.87
N ILE A 86 15.41 -5.17 5.92
CA ILE A 86 16.57 -4.95 6.81
C ILE A 86 16.49 -5.83 8.07
N SER A 87 15.30 -6.03 8.65
CA SER A 87 15.11 -6.83 9.87
C SER A 87 13.64 -7.17 10.09
N GLY A 88 13.24 -8.40 9.80
CA GLY A 88 11.93 -8.94 10.20
C GLY A 88 10.74 -8.11 9.71
N HIS A 89 10.67 -7.85 8.41
CA HIS A 89 9.59 -7.18 7.66
C HIS A 89 9.70 -5.68 7.40
N SER A 90 10.78 -5.01 7.80
CA SER A 90 11.01 -3.60 7.42
C SER A 90 11.69 -3.44 6.08
N TYR A 91 10.93 -2.93 5.11
CA TYR A 91 11.39 -2.60 3.77
C TYR A 91 11.91 -1.18 3.72
N ARG A 92 13.11 -1.02 3.18
CA ARG A 92 13.72 0.29 2.95
C ARG A 92 14.24 0.36 1.53
N LEU A 93 14.14 1.54 0.95
CA LEU A 93 14.83 1.82 -0.30
C LEU A 93 16.31 1.97 0.03
N GLN A 94 17.14 1.18 -0.65
CA GLN A 94 18.57 1.20 -0.50
C GLN A 94 19.25 1.64 -1.79
N CYS A 95 20.32 2.40 -1.65
CA CYS A 95 21.31 2.65 -2.70
C CYS A 95 22.64 2.06 -2.24
N ASN A 96 23.20 1.11 -2.99
CA ASN A 96 24.46 0.42 -2.65
C ASN A 96 24.46 -0.21 -1.24
N GLY A 97 23.30 -0.70 -0.79
CA GLY A 97 23.11 -1.26 0.55
C GLY A 97 22.87 -0.24 1.67
N ASN A 98 23.06 1.07 1.40
CA ASN A 98 22.75 2.13 2.36
C ASN A 98 21.28 2.55 2.24
N SER A 99 20.60 2.69 3.38
CA SER A 99 19.22 3.16 3.41
C SER A 99 19.14 4.61 2.95
N VAL A 100 18.44 4.87 1.84
CA VAL A 100 18.22 6.23 1.32
C VAL A 100 16.83 6.75 1.65
N PHE A 101 15.85 5.87 1.79
CA PHE A 101 14.50 6.24 2.18
C PHE A 101 13.83 5.15 3.02
N SER A 102 13.21 5.58 4.13
CA SER A 102 12.47 4.73 5.05
C SER A 102 11.30 5.55 5.61
N PRO A 103 10.07 5.36 5.10
CA PRO A 103 8.93 6.05 5.68
C PRO A 103 8.71 5.57 7.12
N ALA A 104 8.08 6.42 7.93
CA ALA A 104 7.68 6.04 9.28
C ALA A 104 6.65 4.92 9.18
N GLN A 105 7.03 3.71 9.58
CA GLN A 105 6.17 2.54 9.45
C GLN A 105 5.02 2.57 10.44
N ASN A 106 3.80 2.36 9.95
CA ASN A 106 2.62 2.13 10.79
C ASN A 106 2.77 0.77 11.47
N ARG A 107 3.47 0.76 12.61
CA ARG A 107 3.57 -0.40 13.49
C ARG A 107 2.45 -0.32 14.52
N THR A 108 1.68 -1.39 14.64
CA THR A 108 0.74 -1.54 15.75
C THR A 108 1.55 -1.73 17.04
N ALA A 109 1.14 -1.10 18.14
CA ALA A 109 1.90 -1.05 19.40
C ALA A 109 2.35 -2.41 19.98
N ASN A 110 1.78 -3.51 19.50
CA ASN A 110 2.05 -4.88 19.98
C ASN A 110 2.65 -5.81 18.92
N ASP A 111 2.91 -5.36 17.69
CA ASP A 111 3.37 -6.22 16.59
C ASP A 111 4.73 -5.78 16.06
N THR A 112 5.58 -6.76 15.75
CA THR A 112 6.89 -6.55 15.12
C THR A 112 6.79 -6.46 13.60
N LYS A 113 5.61 -6.72 13.03
CA LYS A 113 5.38 -6.73 11.59
C LYS A 113 4.88 -5.39 11.09
N ASP A 114 5.47 -4.93 9.99
CA ASP A 114 4.99 -3.75 9.28
C ASP A 114 3.73 -4.10 8.49
N LYS A 115 2.76 -3.18 8.48
CA LYS A 115 1.47 -3.36 7.81
C LYS A 115 1.61 -3.65 6.30
N TRP A 116 2.56 -2.99 5.65
CA TRP A 116 2.75 -3.02 4.21
C TRP A 116 4.06 -3.71 3.84
N LEU A 117 3.98 -4.73 2.97
CA LEU A 117 5.14 -5.23 2.23
C LEU A 117 5.29 -4.40 0.96
N ILE A 118 6.49 -3.90 0.71
CA ILE A 118 6.77 -3.05 -0.44
C ILE A 118 7.81 -3.71 -1.32
N LYS A 119 7.58 -3.69 -2.63
CA LYS A 119 8.62 -3.98 -3.62
C LYS A 119 8.55 -2.96 -4.75
N MET A 120 9.70 -2.72 -5.37
CA MET A 120 9.81 -1.80 -6.51
C MET A 120 10.34 -2.54 -7.72
N GLY A 121 9.70 -2.31 -8.86
CA GLY A 121 10.17 -2.67 -10.19
C GLY A 121 10.65 -1.42 -10.91
N TYR A 122 11.68 -1.56 -11.73
CA TYR A 122 12.30 -0.48 -12.49
C TYR A 122 12.42 -0.86 -13.97
N LYS A 123 12.25 0.13 -14.85
CA LYS A 123 12.44 0.00 -16.29
C LYS A 123 13.11 1.27 -16.81
N TRP A 124 14.10 1.11 -17.68
CA TRP A 124 14.75 2.21 -18.37
C TRP A 124 14.29 2.24 -19.83
N ASP A 125 13.92 3.43 -20.31
CA ASP A 125 13.60 3.68 -21.72
C ASP A 125 14.66 4.62 -22.32
N GLU A 126 15.63 4.02 -23.03
CA GLU A 126 16.70 4.73 -23.73
C GLU A 126 16.17 5.72 -24.77
N SER A 127 15.06 5.41 -25.45
CA SER A 127 14.54 6.24 -26.53
C SER A 127 13.98 7.57 -26.03
N ARG A 128 13.55 7.61 -24.76
CA ARG A 128 12.94 8.78 -24.12
C ARG A 128 13.81 9.37 -23.01
N ASN A 129 14.96 8.77 -22.71
CA ASN A 129 15.77 9.08 -21.54
C ASN A 129 14.94 9.13 -20.24
N MET A 130 14.09 8.11 -20.06
CA MET A 130 13.10 8.09 -18.98
C MET A 130 13.27 6.85 -18.10
N VAL A 131 13.32 7.08 -16.79
CA VAL A 131 13.26 6.02 -15.79
C VAL A 131 11.80 5.83 -15.41
N TYR A 132 11.29 4.63 -15.63
CA TYR A 132 10.00 4.18 -15.12
C TYR A 132 10.20 3.33 -13.87
N TYR A 133 9.30 3.48 -12.91
CA TYR A 133 9.28 2.64 -11.74
C TYR A 133 7.85 2.30 -11.34
N ARG A 134 7.72 1.17 -10.66
CA ARG A 134 6.46 0.64 -10.19
C ARG A 134 6.61 0.20 -8.75
N VAL A 135 5.75 0.70 -7.87
CA VAL A 135 5.76 0.37 -6.45
C VAL A 135 4.56 -0.50 -6.15
N TYR A 136 4.84 -1.73 -5.71
CA TYR A 136 3.84 -2.70 -5.36
C TYR A 136 3.66 -2.77 -3.85
N VAL A 137 2.40 -2.82 -3.42
CA VAL A 137 2.03 -2.89 -2.00
C VAL A 137 1.17 -4.13 -1.75
N TRP A 138 1.61 -4.95 -0.81
CA TRP A 138 0.84 -6.07 -0.27
C TRP A 138 0.51 -5.83 1.20
N ASP A 139 -0.66 -6.31 1.59
CA ASP A 139 -1.04 -6.39 2.99
C ASP A 139 -0.22 -7.48 3.67
N ASN A 140 0.38 -7.16 4.81
CA ASN A 140 1.13 -8.11 5.65
C ASN A 140 0.37 -8.47 6.94
N TYR A 141 -0.77 -7.83 7.18
CA TYR A 141 -1.40 -7.78 8.48
C TYR A 141 -2.83 -8.35 8.46
N TYR A 142 -3.77 -7.70 7.77
CA TYR A 142 -5.17 -8.13 7.79
C TYR A 142 -5.40 -9.33 6.86
N ASN A 143 -4.86 -9.26 5.65
CA ASN A 143 -4.84 -10.35 4.69
C ASN A 143 -3.40 -10.54 4.16
N PRO A 144 -2.50 -11.16 4.94
CA PRO A 144 -1.11 -11.35 4.55
C PRO A 144 -0.97 -11.88 3.12
N GLY A 145 -0.08 -11.27 2.34
CA GLY A 145 0.19 -11.65 0.96
C GLY A 145 -0.82 -11.13 -0.07
N LYS A 146 -1.93 -10.51 0.34
CA LYS A 146 -2.92 -9.94 -0.58
C LYS A 146 -2.36 -8.69 -1.24
N PHE A 147 -2.33 -8.67 -2.57
CA PHE A 147 -2.03 -7.47 -3.35
C PHE A 147 -3.11 -6.41 -3.11
N VAL A 148 -2.69 -5.19 -2.78
CA VAL A 148 -3.61 -4.08 -2.44
C VAL A 148 -3.55 -3.00 -3.51
N TYR A 149 -2.35 -2.56 -3.85
CA TYR A 149 -2.17 -1.40 -4.71
C TYR A 149 -0.86 -1.44 -5.49
N VAL A 150 -0.88 -0.80 -6.66
CA VAL A 150 0.29 -0.54 -7.49
C VAL A 150 0.32 0.93 -7.86
N TYR A 151 1.46 1.57 -7.62
CA TYR A 151 1.76 2.93 -8.08
C TYR A 151 2.75 2.85 -9.24
N GLU A 152 2.47 3.56 -10.33
CA GLU A 152 3.31 3.61 -11.52
C GLU A 152 3.61 5.07 -11.83
N ASP A 153 4.87 5.39 -12.02
CA ASP A 153 5.30 6.73 -12.41
C ASP A 153 6.67 6.65 -13.11
N GLY A 154 7.13 7.77 -13.61
CA GLY A 154 8.47 7.88 -14.17
C GLY A 154 8.88 9.31 -14.38
N PHE A 155 10.19 9.51 -14.49
CA PHE A 155 10.77 10.83 -14.66
C PHE A 155 11.82 10.84 -15.76
N MET A 156 11.87 11.96 -16.47
CA MET A 156 12.84 12.20 -17.53
C MET A 156 14.15 12.71 -16.94
N LEU A 157 15.27 12.27 -17.53
CA LEU A 157 16.61 12.74 -17.19
C LEU A 157 17.18 13.61 -18.32
N PRO A 158 17.02 14.94 -18.25
CA PRO A 158 17.64 15.83 -19.22
C PRO A 158 19.16 15.73 -19.12
N HIS A 159 19.86 15.72 -20.26
CA HIS A 159 21.33 15.64 -20.35
C HIS A 159 21.94 14.36 -19.77
N PHE A 160 21.16 13.27 -19.72
CA PHE A 160 21.63 11.98 -19.24
C PHE A 160 22.89 11.49 -19.98
N SER A 161 22.94 11.66 -21.30
CA SER A 161 24.09 11.30 -22.15
C SER A 161 25.39 12.02 -21.78
N ASP A 162 25.29 13.17 -21.11
CA ASP A 162 26.42 14.06 -20.88
C ASP A 162 27.09 13.77 -19.52
N SER A 163 26.45 12.97 -18.65
CA SER A 163 26.80 12.84 -17.24
C SER A 163 26.81 11.41 -16.70
N ILE A 164 26.19 10.44 -17.40
CA ILE A 164 26.08 9.05 -16.93
C ILE A 164 26.43 8.10 -18.06
N GLY A 165 27.34 7.16 -17.79
CA GLY A 165 27.96 6.30 -18.80
C GLY A 165 27.13 5.07 -19.15
N GLU A 166 26.46 4.45 -18.18
CA GLU A 166 25.70 3.22 -18.43
C GLU A 166 24.52 3.06 -17.44
N ILE A 167 23.34 2.66 -17.95
CA ILE A 167 22.22 2.16 -17.13
C ILE A 167 22.03 0.69 -17.44
N SER A 168 21.90 -0.11 -16.40
CA SER A 168 21.40 -1.47 -16.53
C SER A 168 20.33 -1.75 -15.48
N THR A 169 19.26 -2.41 -15.92
CA THR A 169 18.26 -3.00 -15.03
C THR A 169 18.55 -4.48 -14.89
N SER A 170 18.52 -5.03 -13.67
CA SER A 170 18.85 -6.43 -13.43
C SER A 170 18.01 -7.04 -12.32
N GLY A 171 18.06 -8.36 -12.20
CA GLY A 171 17.23 -9.11 -11.26
C GLY A 171 15.87 -9.44 -11.85
N SER A 172 15.36 -10.61 -11.50
CA SER A 172 13.96 -10.93 -11.80
C SER A 172 13.09 -10.19 -10.80
N ALA A 173 12.15 -9.39 -11.29
CA ALA A 173 11.07 -8.91 -10.45
C ALA A 173 10.04 -10.04 -10.25
N ILE A 174 10.50 -11.22 -9.83
CA ILE A 174 9.61 -12.22 -9.23
C ILE A 174 9.28 -11.66 -7.86
N LEU A 175 8.25 -10.81 -7.85
CA LEU A 175 7.76 -10.13 -6.68
C LEU A 175 6.82 -11.10 -5.95
N THR A 176 7.38 -12.16 -5.37
CA THR A 176 6.60 -13.04 -4.50
C THR A 176 6.23 -12.29 -3.22
N GLY A 177 4.94 -12.06 -2.99
CA GLY A 177 4.45 -11.84 -1.63
C GLY A 177 4.82 -13.06 -0.76
N GLY A 178 4.80 -12.92 0.57
CA GLY A 178 5.21 -13.97 1.52
C GLY A 178 4.60 -15.37 1.27
N ASP A 179 3.53 -15.47 0.46
CA ASP A 179 2.81 -16.69 0.13
C ASP A 179 2.83 -17.07 -1.37
N GLY A 180 3.80 -16.58 -2.15
CA GLY A 180 4.00 -17.03 -3.55
C GLY A 180 3.12 -16.32 -4.59
N TYR A 181 2.43 -15.23 -4.23
CA TYR A 181 1.69 -14.41 -5.19
C TYR A 181 2.65 -13.67 -6.11
N GLN A 182 2.58 -13.96 -7.41
CA GLN A 182 3.33 -13.29 -8.47
C GLN A 182 2.46 -12.19 -9.07
N ALA A 183 2.92 -10.93 -9.02
CA ALA A 183 2.49 -9.94 -9.99
C ALA A 183 3.29 -10.19 -11.28
N ASP A 184 2.60 -10.35 -12.41
CA ASP A 184 3.25 -10.40 -13.73
C ASP A 184 3.86 -9.02 -14.01
N ASP A 185 5.17 -8.92 -13.92
CA ASP A 185 5.89 -7.64 -13.96
C ASP A 185 6.42 -7.29 -15.37
N GLY A 186 6.08 -8.10 -16.39
CA GLY A 186 6.51 -7.86 -17.76
C GLY A 186 8.02 -7.59 -17.88
N ASP A 187 8.37 -6.38 -18.30
CA ASP A 187 9.76 -5.95 -18.52
C ASP A 187 10.47 -5.39 -17.27
N TYR A 188 9.75 -5.07 -16.19
CA TYR A 188 10.35 -4.42 -15.02
C TYR A 188 11.30 -5.37 -14.27
N LYS A 189 12.35 -4.79 -13.68
CA LYS A 189 13.38 -5.50 -12.92
C LYS A 189 13.40 -5.03 -11.48
N SER A 190 13.74 -5.90 -10.54
CA SER A 190 13.74 -5.60 -9.10
C SER A 190 14.86 -4.64 -8.68
N MET A 191 15.77 -4.31 -9.59
CA MET A 191 16.92 -3.47 -9.35
C MET A 191 17.30 -2.69 -10.59
N ILE A 192 17.72 -1.45 -10.36
CA ILE A 192 18.29 -0.58 -11.37
C ILE A 192 19.67 -0.11 -10.92
N THR A 193 20.61 -0.13 -11.85
CA THR A 193 22.01 0.23 -11.65
C THR A 193 22.37 1.34 -12.62
N PHE A 194 22.94 2.42 -12.09
CA PHE A 194 23.39 3.58 -12.84
C PHE A 194 24.87 3.77 -12.62
N LYS A 195 25.64 3.98 -13.68
CA LYS A 195 27.08 4.24 -13.60
C LYS A 195 27.37 5.64 -14.13
N ALA A 196 27.77 6.56 -13.25
CA ALA A 196 28.19 7.91 -13.67
C ALA A 196 29.36 7.83 -14.67
N ALA A 197 29.40 8.76 -15.64
CA ALA A 197 30.47 8.88 -16.63
C ALA A 197 31.68 9.64 -16.06
#